data_AF-A0A3L7S1E8-F1
#
_entry.id   AF-A0A3L7S1E8-F1
#
_cell.length_a   1.000
_cell.length_b   1.000
_cell.length_c   1.000
_cell.angle_alpha   90.00
_cell.angle_beta   90.00
_cell.angle_gamma   90.00
#
_symmetry.space_group_name_H-M   'P 1'
#
loop_
_entity.id
_entity.type
_entity.pdbx_description
1 polymer ?
#
loop_
_entity_poly.entity_id
_entity_poly.type
_entity_poly.pdbx_seq_one_letter_code
_entity_poly.pdbx_strand_id
1 'polypeptide(L)'
;STPILDRLTAADAAGAGPGLHCDVSHLQSVLRIARVCSDEPTLSRAWELACYACRLPAEIVYPGEPPFEDVGLASRLFFAAQLGHDVAEAVTHFRRAAALADAGDSLPADVLVLLLWRLGRPAEALAAALAQPRDGGMPGIMHTTGMLPSLVELAAAAGDWQSLGRACRDRGDEITFAAALAAERHQKVGNQCRQPPAQEPQPRDA
;
A
#
# COMPACT_ATOMS: atom_id res chain seq x y z
N SER A 1 -1.07 -28.98 -2.75
CA SER A 1 0.00 -28.58 -3.67
C SER A 1 1.25 -28.28 -2.87
N THR A 2 2.43 -28.73 -3.30
CA THR A 2 3.71 -28.37 -2.69
C THR A 2 3.94 -26.85 -2.82
N PRO A 3 4.34 -26.13 -1.77
CA PRO A 3 4.59 -24.68 -1.83
C PRO A 3 5.75 -24.37 -2.79
N ILE A 4 5.77 -23.17 -3.38
CA ILE A 4 6.81 -22.78 -4.35
C ILE A 4 8.19 -22.75 -3.70
N LEU A 5 8.23 -22.40 -2.42
CA LEU A 5 9.45 -22.30 -1.64
C LEU A 5 10.19 -23.63 -1.53
N ASP A 6 9.46 -24.73 -1.29
CA ASP A 6 10.05 -26.07 -1.20
C ASP A 6 10.64 -26.50 -2.55
N ARG A 7 9.98 -26.12 -3.65
CA ARG A 7 10.46 -26.42 -5.01
C ARG A 7 11.72 -25.65 -5.36
N LEU A 8 11.76 -24.36 -5.03
CA LEU A 8 12.94 -23.51 -5.25
C LEU A 8 14.12 -24.00 -4.40
N THR A 9 13.87 -24.28 -3.12
CA THR A 9 14.91 -24.80 -2.20
C THR A 9 15.45 -26.16 -2.66
N ALA A 10 14.57 -27.06 -3.12
CA ALA A 10 15.00 -28.36 -3.65
C ALA A 10 15.79 -28.23 -4.96
N ALA A 11 15.42 -27.28 -5.83
CA ALA A 11 16.12 -27.03 -7.08
C ALA A 11 17.53 -26.46 -6.86
N ASP A 12 17.69 -25.55 -5.88
CA ASP A 12 18.99 -25.02 -5.48
C ASP A 12 19.87 -26.12 -4.86
N ALA A 13 19.31 -26.92 -3.94
CA ALA A 13 20.03 -28.01 -3.27
C ALA A 13 20.46 -29.13 -4.23
N ALA A 14 19.73 -29.35 -5.33
CA ALA A 14 20.05 -30.35 -6.34
C ALA A 14 21.24 -29.94 -7.25
N GLY A 15 21.81 -28.74 -7.09
CA GLY A 15 23.00 -28.32 -7.83
C GLY A 15 22.79 -28.36 -9.35
N ALA A 16 21.57 -28.06 -9.82
CA ALA A 16 21.17 -28.13 -11.22
C ALA A 16 21.85 -27.05 -12.08
N GLY A 17 23.17 -27.18 -12.27
CA GLY A 17 24.00 -26.45 -13.22
C GLY A 17 24.13 -24.94 -12.99
N PRO A 18 25.05 -24.26 -13.72
CA PRO A 18 25.23 -22.81 -13.69
C PRO A 18 24.04 -22.00 -14.24
N GLY A 19 22.89 -22.64 -14.48
CA GLY A 19 21.68 -22.05 -15.06
C GLY A 19 20.54 -21.79 -14.05
N LEU A 20 20.69 -22.19 -12.78
CA LEU A 20 19.75 -21.82 -11.72
C LEU A 20 20.38 -20.79 -10.76
N HIS A 21 21.15 -19.85 -11.30
CA HIS A 21 21.25 -18.55 -10.67
C HIS A 21 19.89 -17.90 -10.91
N CYS A 22 18.95 -17.99 -9.96
CA CYS A 22 17.77 -17.14 -10.01
C CYS A 22 18.32 -15.72 -10.19
N ASP A 23 18.07 -15.12 -11.36
CA ASP A 23 18.54 -13.77 -11.63
C ASP A 23 17.91 -12.89 -10.56
N VAL A 24 18.72 -12.47 -9.58
CA VAL A 24 18.23 -11.76 -8.40
C VAL A 24 17.57 -10.46 -8.84
N SER A 25 18.02 -9.87 -9.95
CA SER A 25 17.38 -8.71 -10.56
C SER A 25 15.99 -9.05 -11.12
N HIS A 26 15.83 -10.24 -11.70
CA HIS A 26 14.53 -10.75 -12.15
C HIS A 26 13.61 -11.05 -10.96
N LEU A 27 14.10 -11.70 -9.91
CA LEU A 27 13.32 -11.95 -8.69
C LEU A 27 12.84 -10.65 -8.05
N GLN A 28 13.74 -9.68 -7.86
CA GLN A 28 13.38 -8.35 -7.36
C GLN A 28 12.35 -7.68 -8.28
N SER A 29 12.51 -7.77 -9.60
CA SER A 29 11.53 -7.25 -10.56
C SER A 29 10.15 -7.90 -10.42
N VAL A 30 10.09 -9.23 -10.29
CA VAL A 30 8.85 -9.98 -10.05
C VAL A 30 8.18 -9.53 -8.75
N LEU A 31 8.95 -9.37 -7.65
CA LEU A 31 8.42 -8.88 -6.38
C LEU A 31 7.85 -7.45 -6.48
N ARG A 32 8.50 -6.56 -7.25
CA ARG A 32 7.96 -5.21 -7.49
C ARG A 32 6.68 -5.25 -8.32
N ILE A 33 6.64 -6.06 -9.38
CA ILE A 33 5.47 -6.20 -10.25
C ILE A 33 4.31 -6.83 -9.48
N ALA A 34 4.55 -7.84 -8.64
CA ALA A 34 3.50 -8.49 -7.85
C ALA A 34 2.74 -7.51 -6.92
N ARG A 35 3.29 -6.31 -6.65
CA ARG A 35 2.58 -5.28 -5.88
C ARG A 35 1.33 -4.75 -6.56
N VAL A 36 1.12 -4.88 -7.87
CA VAL A 36 -0.21 -4.54 -8.47
C VAL A 36 -1.29 -5.53 -8.08
N CYS A 37 -0.94 -6.76 -7.71
CA CYS A 37 -1.89 -7.80 -7.36
C CYS A 37 -2.40 -7.65 -5.92
N SER A 38 -3.65 -8.05 -5.69
CA SER A 38 -4.32 -7.99 -4.38
C SER A 38 -5.14 -9.25 -4.05
N ASP A 39 -5.21 -10.23 -4.95
CA ASP A 39 -5.86 -11.51 -4.68
C ASP A 39 -5.00 -12.41 -3.80
N GLU A 40 -5.64 -13.10 -2.85
CA GLU A 40 -4.98 -13.93 -1.85
C GLU A 40 -4.03 -15.00 -2.45
N PRO A 41 -4.39 -15.75 -3.53
CA PRO A 41 -3.49 -16.73 -4.11
C PRO A 41 -2.19 -16.12 -4.66
N THR A 42 -2.27 -14.94 -5.29
CA THR A 42 -1.08 -14.25 -5.81
C THR A 42 -0.25 -13.66 -4.68
N LEU A 43 -0.89 -13.06 -3.67
CA LEU A 43 -0.21 -12.55 -2.47
C LEU A 43 0.56 -13.66 -1.74
N SER A 44 -0.05 -14.84 -1.57
CA SER A 44 0.57 -16.01 -0.96
C SER A 44 1.84 -16.44 -1.72
N ARG A 45 1.77 -16.54 -3.05
CA ARG A 45 2.95 -16.87 -3.88
C ARG A 45 4.03 -15.79 -3.83
N ALA A 46 3.65 -14.52 -3.88
CA ALA A 46 4.59 -13.41 -3.79
C ALA A 46 5.28 -13.37 -2.42
N TRP A 47 4.55 -13.71 -1.36
CA TRP A 47 5.12 -13.87 -0.02
C TRP A 47 6.12 -15.03 0.06
N GLU A 48 5.80 -16.20 -0.52
CA GLU A 48 6.74 -17.33 -0.58
C GLU A 48 8.03 -16.97 -1.34
N LEU A 49 7.91 -16.24 -2.46
CA LEU A 49 9.06 -15.73 -3.21
C LEU A 49 9.88 -14.70 -2.40
N ALA A 50 9.23 -13.84 -1.64
CA ALA A 50 9.93 -12.89 -0.78
C ALA A 50 10.64 -13.59 0.40
N CYS A 51 10.04 -14.64 0.96
CA CYS A 51 10.69 -15.51 1.94
C CYS A 51 11.92 -16.21 1.35
N TYR A 52 11.85 -16.65 0.09
CA TYR A 52 13.02 -17.17 -0.63
C TYR A 52 14.09 -16.09 -0.80
N ALA A 53 13.73 -14.88 -1.23
CA ALA A 53 14.66 -13.76 -1.39
C ALA A 53 15.42 -13.43 -0.09
N CYS A 54 14.77 -13.53 1.08
CA CYS A 54 15.40 -13.32 2.38
C CYS A 54 16.45 -14.40 2.76
N ARG A 55 16.48 -15.54 2.07
CA ARG A 55 17.41 -16.65 2.33
C ARG A 55 18.63 -16.62 1.40
N LEU A 56 18.62 -15.75 0.39
CA LEU A 56 19.73 -15.67 -0.57
C LEU A 56 20.99 -15.14 0.12
N PRO A 57 22.18 -15.67 -0.21
CA PRO A 57 23.46 -15.16 0.30
C PRO A 57 23.66 -13.68 -0.06
N ALA A 58 24.21 -12.90 0.86
CA ALA A 58 24.39 -11.47 0.67
C ALA A 58 25.35 -11.15 -0.50
N GLU A 59 26.25 -12.06 -0.84
CA GLU A 59 27.23 -11.92 -1.92
C GLU A 59 26.61 -11.86 -3.31
N ILE A 60 25.38 -12.36 -3.46
CA ILE A 60 24.67 -12.42 -4.76
C ILE A 60 23.47 -11.48 -4.82
N VAL A 61 23.12 -10.84 -3.69
CA VAL A 61 22.00 -9.91 -3.60
C VAL A 61 22.49 -8.49 -3.83
N TYR A 62 21.99 -7.86 -4.89
CA TYR A 62 22.19 -6.43 -5.09
C TYR A 62 21.28 -5.65 -4.13
N PRO A 63 21.84 -4.73 -3.32
CA PRO A 63 21.02 -3.91 -2.44
C PRO A 63 20.09 -3.03 -3.27
N GLY A 64 18.87 -2.83 -2.77
CA GLY A 64 17.96 -1.81 -3.28
C GLY A 64 18.44 -0.39 -2.96
N GLU A 65 17.63 0.58 -3.32
CA GLU A 65 17.86 1.97 -2.95
C GLU A 65 17.34 2.24 -1.54
N PRO A 66 17.99 3.12 -0.75
CA PRO A 66 17.44 3.59 0.52
C PRO A 66 16.02 4.12 0.33
N PRO A 67 15.08 3.88 1.27
CA PRO A 67 15.20 3.13 2.53
C PRO A 67 14.84 1.63 2.41
N PHE A 68 14.87 1.07 1.20
CA PHE A 68 14.53 -0.33 0.89
C PHE A 68 15.72 -1.12 0.34
N GLU A 69 16.88 -1.00 1.00
CA GLU A 69 18.10 -1.70 0.63
C GLU A 69 17.91 -3.23 0.69
N ASP A 70 17.13 -3.70 1.67
CA ASP A 70 16.69 -5.10 1.75
C ASP A 70 15.32 -5.29 1.08
N VAL A 71 15.36 -5.45 -0.25
CA VAL A 71 14.17 -5.66 -1.09
C VAL A 71 13.42 -6.95 -0.70
N GLY A 72 14.14 -7.98 -0.23
CA GLY A 72 13.56 -9.25 0.19
C GLY A 72 12.69 -9.06 1.44
N LEU A 73 13.26 -8.43 2.47
CA LEU A 73 12.56 -8.13 3.72
C LEU A 73 11.37 -7.18 3.51
N ALA A 74 11.58 -6.09 2.76
CA ALA A 74 10.51 -5.14 2.47
C ALA A 74 9.34 -5.83 1.74
N SER A 75 9.64 -6.64 0.72
CA SER A 75 8.63 -7.42 0.00
C SER A 75 7.94 -8.44 0.90
N ARG A 76 8.69 -9.13 1.78
CA ARG A 76 8.14 -10.12 2.71
C ARG A 76 7.13 -9.49 3.65
N LEU A 77 7.50 -8.37 4.29
CA LEU A 77 6.61 -7.64 5.20
C LEU A 77 5.37 -7.09 4.48
N PHE A 78 5.55 -6.57 3.27
CA PHE A 78 4.43 -6.03 2.47
C PHE A 78 3.38 -7.09 2.16
N PHE A 79 3.79 -8.25 1.65
CA PHE A 79 2.84 -9.33 1.30
C PHE A 79 2.30 -10.04 2.54
N ALA A 80 3.13 -10.29 3.57
CA ALA A 80 2.71 -10.91 4.82
C ALA A 80 1.58 -10.13 5.50
N ALA A 81 1.71 -8.80 5.58
CA ALA A 81 0.71 -7.94 6.22
C ALA A 81 -0.66 -8.03 5.55
N GLN A 82 -0.71 -8.12 4.22
CA GLN A 82 -1.96 -8.26 3.47
C GLN A 82 -2.62 -9.62 3.68
N LEU A 83 -1.84 -10.64 4.05
CA LEU A 83 -2.33 -11.96 4.46
C LEU A 83 -2.70 -12.02 5.96
N GLY A 84 -2.56 -10.90 6.69
CA GLY A 84 -2.86 -10.81 8.12
C GLY A 84 -1.70 -11.20 9.04
N HIS A 85 -0.49 -11.40 8.51
CA HIS A 85 0.71 -11.75 9.27
C HIS A 85 1.58 -10.51 9.54
N ASP A 86 2.17 -10.41 10.73
CA ASP A 86 3.16 -9.37 11.09
C ASP A 86 2.70 -7.92 10.79
N VAL A 87 1.39 -7.65 10.81
CA VAL A 87 0.80 -6.38 10.35
C VAL A 87 1.40 -5.16 11.07
N ALA A 88 1.58 -5.25 12.38
CA ALA A 88 2.13 -4.17 13.18
C ALA A 88 3.61 -3.90 12.85
N GLU A 89 4.39 -4.96 12.63
CA GLU A 89 5.80 -4.89 12.26
C GLU A 89 5.94 -4.24 10.87
N ALA A 90 5.18 -4.72 9.89
CA ALA A 90 5.18 -4.17 8.54
C ALA A 90 4.84 -2.67 8.54
N VAL A 91 3.77 -2.27 9.23
CA VAL A 91 3.38 -0.85 9.30
C VAL A 91 4.44 0.00 9.97
N THR A 92 5.10 -0.51 11.02
CA THR A 92 6.21 0.18 11.68
C THR A 92 7.40 0.35 10.74
N HIS A 93 7.74 -0.71 10.00
CA HIS A 93 8.81 -0.69 9.01
C HIS A 93 8.57 0.37 7.93
N PHE A 94 7.39 0.35 7.28
CA PHE A 94 7.08 1.29 6.21
C PHE A 94 6.90 2.74 6.68
N ARG A 95 6.46 2.96 7.93
CA ARG A 95 6.47 4.30 8.54
C ARG A 95 7.87 4.84 8.72
N ARG A 96 8.79 4.00 9.20
CA ARG A 96 10.19 4.37 9.36
C ARG A 96 10.81 4.68 8.01
N ALA A 97 10.55 3.85 7.00
CA ALA A 97 10.99 4.07 5.63
C ALA A 97 10.48 5.41 5.08
N ALA A 98 9.19 5.69 5.19
CA ALA A 98 8.60 6.96 4.77
C ALA A 98 9.20 8.18 5.50
N ALA A 99 9.55 8.05 6.77
CA ALA A 99 10.18 9.13 7.55
C ALA A 99 11.66 9.38 7.21
N LEU A 100 12.34 8.38 6.63
CA LEU A 100 13.75 8.45 6.23
C LEU A 100 13.93 8.80 4.74
N ALA A 101 12.83 8.89 3.97
CA ALA A 101 12.89 9.19 2.55
C ALA A 101 13.48 10.60 2.30
N ASP A 102 14.35 10.69 1.29
CA ASP A 102 14.94 11.96 0.88
C ASP A 102 13.90 12.91 0.28
N ALA A 103 14.19 14.22 0.34
CA ALA A 103 13.35 15.23 -0.27
C ALA A 103 13.26 15.00 -1.79
N GLY A 104 12.06 14.63 -2.27
CA GLY A 104 11.79 14.31 -3.68
C GLY A 104 11.58 12.82 -3.96
N ASP A 105 11.92 11.92 -3.03
CA ASP A 105 11.56 10.51 -3.13
C ASP A 105 10.18 10.25 -2.51
N SER A 106 9.19 10.07 -3.38
CA SER A 106 7.81 9.76 -2.97
C SER A 106 7.59 8.27 -2.72
N LEU A 107 8.47 7.40 -3.20
CA LEU A 107 8.22 5.96 -3.25
C LEU A 107 7.98 5.34 -1.86
N PRO A 108 8.75 5.65 -0.79
CA PRO A 108 8.54 5.03 0.52
C PRO A 108 7.21 5.42 1.16
N ALA A 109 6.83 6.69 1.01
CA ALA A 109 5.55 7.19 1.49
C ALA A 109 4.38 6.66 0.65
N ASP A 110 4.54 6.53 -0.67
CA ASP A 110 3.56 5.89 -1.56
C ASP A 110 3.32 4.41 -1.19
N VAL A 111 4.39 3.65 -0.93
CA VAL A 111 4.28 2.25 -0.49
C VAL A 111 3.55 2.14 0.86
N LEU A 112 3.80 3.06 1.79
CA LEU A 112 3.08 3.13 3.06
C LEU A 112 1.59 3.40 2.86
N VAL A 113 1.22 4.37 2.01
CA VAL A 113 -0.18 4.68 1.68
C VAL A 113 -0.85 3.47 1.06
N LEU A 114 -0.20 2.80 0.10
CA LEU A 114 -0.72 1.58 -0.52
C LEU A 114 -0.98 0.49 0.52
N LEU A 115 -0.01 0.24 1.41
CA LEU A 115 -0.15 -0.79 2.43
C LEU A 115 -1.33 -0.48 3.36
N LEU A 116 -1.42 0.75 3.89
CA LEU A 116 -2.49 1.17 4.78
C LEU A 116 -3.87 1.07 4.11
N TRP A 117 -3.96 1.43 2.84
CA TRP A 117 -5.18 1.27 2.05
C TRP A 117 -5.61 -0.21 1.98
N ARG A 118 -4.69 -1.11 1.65
CA ARG A 118 -4.97 -2.55 1.53
C ARG A 118 -5.29 -3.22 2.86
N LEU A 119 -4.77 -2.70 3.96
CA LEU A 119 -5.11 -3.13 5.31
C LEU A 119 -6.48 -2.60 5.79
N GLY A 120 -7.21 -1.85 4.96
CA GLY A 120 -8.50 -1.27 5.34
C GLY A 120 -8.37 -0.13 6.35
N ARG A 121 -7.27 0.63 6.31
CA ARG A 121 -6.96 1.74 7.24
C ARG A 121 -6.97 3.09 6.50
N PRO A 122 -8.11 3.51 5.92
CA PRO A 122 -8.16 4.67 5.02
C PRO A 122 -7.81 6.00 5.69
N ALA A 123 -8.16 6.19 6.96
CA ALA A 123 -7.81 7.41 7.69
C ALA A 123 -6.30 7.58 7.86
N GLU A 124 -5.59 6.49 8.15
CA GLU A 124 -4.13 6.51 8.28
C GLU A 124 -3.45 6.63 6.91
N ALA A 125 -4.01 6.00 5.87
CA ALA A 125 -3.56 6.16 4.50
C ALA A 125 -3.70 7.62 4.02
N LEU A 126 -4.84 8.27 4.30
CA LEU A 126 -5.04 9.69 4.00
C LEU A 126 -4.02 10.57 4.73
N ALA A 127 -3.83 10.35 6.03
CA ALA A 127 -2.87 11.12 6.82
C ALA A 127 -1.44 10.99 6.26
N ALA A 128 -1.02 9.77 5.88
CA ALA A 128 0.29 9.55 5.26
C ALA A 128 0.41 10.26 3.89
N ALA A 129 -0.63 10.21 3.04
CA ALA A 129 -0.63 10.89 1.75
C ALA A 129 -0.62 12.43 1.89
N LEU A 130 -1.28 12.96 2.90
CA LEU A 130 -1.28 14.40 3.22
C LEU A 130 0.00 14.87 3.92
N ALA A 131 0.82 13.97 4.45
CA ALA A 131 2.12 14.33 5.03
C ALA A 131 3.21 14.55 3.96
N GLN A 132 3.03 14.00 2.75
CA GLN A 132 4.01 14.13 1.67
C GLN A 132 4.14 15.60 1.20
N PRO A 133 5.37 16.12 1.05
CA PRO A 133 5.63 17.40 0.39
C PRO A 133 5.12 17.39 -1.04
N ARG A 134 4.61 18.53 -1.51
CA ARG A 134 4.09 18.71 -2.88
C ARG A 134 5.10 19.36 -3.82
N ASP A 135 6.34 19.56 -3.38
CA ASP A 135 7.31 20.38 -4.08
C ASP A 135 7.62 19.83 -5.48
N GLY A 136 6.91 20.36 -6.48
CA GLY A 136 7.22 20.46 -7.91
C GLY A 136 7.57 19.18 -8.67
N GLY A 137 7.67 18.04 -8.00
CA GLY A 137 8.10 16.77 -8.55
C GLY A 137 7.02 16.15 -9.42
N MET A 138 7.45 15.38 -10.42
CA MET A 138 6.54 14.52 -11.16
C MET A 138 5.81 13.57 -10.19
N PRO A 139 4.52 13.26 -10.43
CA PRO A 139 3.80 12.27 -9.64
C PRO A 139 4.59 10.96 -9.56
N GLY A 140 4.69 10.39 -8.36
CA GLY A 140 5.37 9.12 -8.13
C GLY A 140 4.84 8.02 -9.04
N ILE A 141 5.67 7.03 -9.37
CA ILE A 141 5.31 5.94 -10.29
C ILE A 141 4.05 5.17 -9.86
N MET A 142 3.73 5.17 -8.56
CA MET A 142 2.54 4.51 -8.02
C MET A 142 1.25 5.32 -8.26
N HIS A 143 1.35 6.65 -8.34
CA HIS A 143 0.25 7.51 -8.76
C HIS A 143 -0.03 7.35 -10.25
N THR A 144 1.02 7.33 -11.08
CA THR A 144 0.86 7.26 -12.55
C THR A 144 0.36 5.90 -13.03
N THR A 145 0.65 4.82 -12.29
CA THR A 145 0.17 3.47 -12.59
C THR A 145 -1.20 3.16 -11.98
N GLY A 146 -1.82 4.10 -11.26
CA GLY A 146 -3.14 3.92 -10.65
C GLY A 146 -3.16 2.91 -9.50
N MET A 147 -2.00 2.59 -8.90
CA MET A 147 -1.93 1.69 -7.74
C MET A 147 -2.46 2.35 -6.47
N LEU A 148 -2.35 3.68 -6.38
CA LEU A 148 -2.81 4.43 -5.22
C LEU A 148 -4.23 4.98 -5.44
N PRO A 149 -5.10 4.88 -4.43
CA PRO A 149 -6.34 5.64 -4.43
C PRO A 149 -6.03 7.15 -4.45
N SER A 150 -6.87 7.92 -5.11
CA SER A 150 -6.81 9.39 -5.08
C SER A 150 -7.06 9.93 -3.67
N LEU A 151 -6.62 11.16 -3.39
CA LEU A 151 -6.90 11.83 -2.12
C LEU A 151 -8.40 11.93 -1.82
N VAL A 152 -9.23 12.09 -2.85
CA VAL A 152 -10.69 12.13 -2.73
C VAL A 152 -11.25 10.76 -2.32
N GLU A 153 -10.78 9.67 -2.92
CA GLU A 153 -11.18 8.31 -2.54
C GLU A 153 -10.75 7.97 -1.11
N LEU A 154 -9.53 8.36 -0.72
CA LEU A 154 -9.03 8.20 0.65
C LEU A 154 -9.90 8.96 1.66
N ALA A 155 -10.22 10.22 1.38
CA ALA A 155 -11.09 11.03 2.24
C ALA A 155 -12.51 10.48 2.32
N ALA A 156 -13.07 9.99 1.20
CA ALA A 156 -14.37 9.37 1.17
C ALA A 156 -14.44 8.12 2.05
N ALA A 157 -13.42 7.25 1.93
CA ALA A 157 -13.32 6.02 2.70
C ALA A 157 -13.04 6.28 4.18
N ALA A 158 -12.29 7.33 4.51
CA ALA A 158 -12.03 7.75 5.89
C ALA A 158 -13.19 8.55 6.51
N GLY A 159 -14.09 9.10 5.70
CA GLY A 159 -15.07 10.10 6.13
C GLY A 159 -14.45 11.45 6.54
N ASP A 160 -13.16 11.67 6.24
CA ASP A 160 -12.40 12.84 6.69
C ASP A 160 -12.20 13.87 5.55
N TRP A 161 -13.33 14.47 5.17
CA TRP A 161 -13.37 15.56 4.20
C TRP A 161 -12.73 16.84 4.72
N GLN A 162 -12.70 17.02 6.04
CA GLN A 162 -12.22 18.24 6.67
C GLN A 162 -10.70 18.34 6.56
N SER A 163 -9.97 17.25 6.81
CA SER A 163 -8.52 17.20 6.66
C SER A 163 -8.11 17.38 5.20
N LEU A 164 -8.81 16.73 4.25
CA LEU A 164 -8.57 16.95 2.82
C LEU A 164 -8.80 18.42 2.43
N GLY A 165 -9.93 19.00 2.84
CA GLY A 165 -10.27 20.39 2.52
C GLY A 165 -9.25 21.40 3.07
N ARG A 166 -8.72 21.18 4.27
CA ARG A 166 -7.63 22.00 4.84
C ARG A 166 -6.36 21.87 4.00
N ALA A 167 -5.91 20.65 3.75
CA ALA A 167 -4.70 20.40 2.98
C ALA A 167 -4.77 21.00 1.57
N CYS A 168 -5.92 20.91 0.88
CA CYS A 168 -6.07 21.53 -0.43
C CYS A 168 -5.94 23.06 -0.38
N ARG A 169 -6.50 23.73 0.63
CA ARG A 169 -6.36 25.18 0.79
C ARG A 169 -4.93 25.59 1.11
N ASP A 170 -4.30 24.89 2.05
CA ASP A 170 -2.92 25.16 2.47
C ASP A 170 -1.94 25.00 1.29
N ARG A 171 -2.28 24.12 0.34
CA ARG A 171 -1.48 23.82 -0.86
C ARG A 171 -1.91 24.58 -2.12
N GLY A 172 -2.98 25.37 -2.06
CA GLY A 172 -3.56 26.03 -3.25
C GLY A 172 -4.09 25.06 -4.33
N ASP A 173 -4.47 23.84 -3.95
CA ASP A 173 -5.01 22.82 -4.86
C ASP A 173 -6.53 22.99 -5.02
N GLU A 174 -6.93 23.98 -5.81
CA GLU A 174 -8.33 24.32 -6.04
C GLU A 174 -9.10 23.22 -6.77
N ILE A 175 -8.44 22.47 -7.66
CA ILE A 175 -9.05 21.37 -8.42
C ILE A 175 -9.45 20.24 -7.49
N THR A 176 -8.51 19.75 -6.66
CA THR A 176 -8.81 18.69 -5.69
C THR A 176 -9.79 19.18 -4.63
N PHE A 177 -9.73 20.46 -4.23
CA PHE A 177 -10.72 21.05 -3.31
C PHE A 177 -12.14 21.01 -3.89
N ALA A 178 -12.32 21.43 -5.14
CA ALA A 178 -13.62 21.39 -5.82
C ALA A 178 -14.13 19.95 -5.97
N ALA A 179 -13.26 19.01 -6.35
CA ALA A 179 -13.59 17.58 -6.44
C ALA A 179 -14.04 17.02 -5.08
N ALA A 180 -13.34 17.36 -3.99
CA ALA A 180 -13.70 16.95 -2.64
C ALA A 180 -15.08 17.47 -2.22
N LEU A 181 -15.41 18.74 -2.50
CA LEU A 181 -16.74 19.30 -2.20
C LEU A 181 -17.86 18.61 -2.97
N ALA A 182 -17.64 18.28 -4.24
CA ALA A 182 -18.61 17.54 -5.05
C ALA A 182 -18.83 16.12 -4.50
N ALA A 183 -17.74 15.41 -4.19
CA ALA A 183 -17.79 14.05 -3.67
C ALA A 183 -18.43 13.98 -2.27
N GLU A 184 -18.11 14.91 -1.37
CA GLU A 184 -18.69 14.99 -0.02
C GLU A 184 -20.22 15.16 -0.09
N ARG A 185 -20.70 16.05 -0.97
CA ARG A 185 -22.15 16.25 -1.18
C ARG A 185 -22.84 14.99 -1.66
N HIS A 186 -22.25 14.30 -2.63
CA HIS A 186 -22.79 13.04 -3.15
C HIS A 186 -22.85 11.95 -2.07
N GLN A 187 -21.83 11.83 -1.22
CA GLN A 187 -21.80 10.86 -0.13
C GLN A 187 -22.86 11.18 0.95
N LYS A 188 -23.05 12.46 1.30
CA LYS A 188 -24.10 12.90 2.25
C LYS A 188 -25.49 12.56 1.76
N VAL A 189 -25.80 12.84 0.49
CA VAL A 189 -27.10 12.50 -0.13
C VAL A 189 -27.29 10.98 -0.18
N GLY A 190 -26.26 10.23 -0.58
CA GLY A 190 -26.30 8.76 -0.61
C GLY A 190 -26.53 8.12 0.76
N ASN A 191 -25.94 8.69 1.82
CA ASN A 191 -26.13 8.21 3.19
C ASN A 191 -27.53 8.55 3.74
N GLN A 192 -28.10 9.71 3.40
CA GLN A 192 -29.46 10.09 3.80
C GLN A 192 -30.53 9.16 3.19
N CYS A 193 -30.38 8.74 1.94
CA CYS A 193 -31.30 7.77 1.31
C CYS A 193 -31.20 6.34 1.87
N ARG A 194 -30.11 5.99 2.55
CA ARG A 194 -29.91 4.65 3.16
C ARG A 194 -30.35 4.56 4.61
N GLN A 195 -30.65 5.67 5.27
CA GLN A 195 -31.20 5.64 6.63
C GLN A 195 -32.68 5.25 6.58
N PRO A 196 -33.13 4.18 7.27
CA PRO A 196 -34.55 3.90 7.37
C PRO A 196 -35.26 5.06 8.09
N PRO A 197 -36.53 5.36 7.76
CA PRO A 197 -37.26 6.44 8.42
C PRO A 197 -37.28 6.21 9.93
N ALA A 198 -37.02 7.27 10.69
CA ALA A 198 -37.08 7.25 12.14
C ALA A 198 -38.42 6.65 12.59
N GLN A 199 -38.38 5.61 13.42
CA GLN A 199 -39.58 5.01 13.98
C GLN A 199 -40.39 6.09 14.69
N GLU A 200 -41.61 6.33 14.21
CA GLU A 200 -42.57 7.23 14.85
C GLU A 200 -42.79 6.80 16.31
N PRO A 201 -42.88 7.75 17.24
CA PRO A 201 -43.14 7.42 18.64
C PRO A 201 -44.53 6.78 18.75
N GLN A 202 -44.57 5.51 19.17
CA GLN A 202 -45.81 4.81 19.48
C GLN A 202 -46.60 5.61 20.53
N PRO A 203 -47.90 5.86 20.31
CA PRO A 203 -48.74 6.51 21.30
C PRO A 203 -48.84 5.60 22.52
N ARG A 204 -48.64 6.19 23.71
CA ARG A 204 -48.89 5.53 24.99
C ARG A 204 -50.40 5.38 25.14
N ASP A 205 -50.89 4.14 25.04
CA ASP A 205 -52.26 3.80 25.40
C ASP A 205 -52.52 4.12 26.87
N ALA A 206 -53.66 4.77 27.10
CA ALA A 206 -54.23 5.13 28.39
C ALA A 206 -55.26 4.09 28.84
#